data_AF-A0A509L4S7-F1
#
_entry.id   AF-A0A509L4S7-F1
#
_cell.length_a   1.000
_cell.length_b   1.000
_cell.length_c   1.000
_cell.angle_alpha   90.00
_cell.angle_beta   90.00
_cell.angle_gamma   90.00
#
_symmetry.space_group_name_H-M   'P 1'
#
loop_
_entity.id
_entity.type
_entity.pdbx_description
1 polymer ?
#
loop_
_entity_poly.entity_id
_entity_poly.type
_entity_poly.pdbx_seq_one_letter_code
_entity_poly.pdbx_strand_id
1 'polypeptide(L)'
;MDCQTITFSQNQSQKRMRKVLQVMPVQALKKLLFFSLYVLGARLNTIASLVEMPTESGKTTIGRVMKDGLPAFHDRRKSVYELPLPDKQSEQTTVSIKKNDCVIKFGESGYQLQIPQSHRIHLRSILLTLLQAGVLSVQSVSSVLGISRAHCRQLSKKLTQNGVTQTLIDKRNGQKQDFRVNLSIKSELIKHFAARAVTGHSISSQALTQVINSSLNISVASRTIRWHMNKMGLTKIKKALPELAETLKKTA
;
A
#
# COMPACT_ATOMS: atom_id res chain seq x y z
N MET A 1 51.49 -14.24 2.55
CA MET A 1 51.79 -13.37 1.39
C MET A 1 53.13 -12.75 1.66
N ASP A 2 54.10 -12.96 0.77
CA ASP A 2 55.40 -12.28 0.87
C ASP A 2 55.31 -10.95 0.12
N CYS A 3 55.36 -9.86 0.85
CA CYS A 3 55.29 -8.50 0.31
C CYS A 3 56.66 -7.86 0.14
N GLN A 4 57.76 -8.58 0.40
CA GLN A 4 59.13 -8.03 0.34
C GLN A 4 59.59 -7.74 -1.10
N THR A 5 58.98 -8.38 -2.10
CA THR A 5 59.30 -8.19 -3.52
C THR A 5 58.46 -7.11 -4.21
N ILE A 6 57.53 -6.47 -3.48
CA ILE A 6 56.59 -5.50 -4.04
C ILE A 6 57.21 -4.10 -4.02
N THR A 7 57.32 -3.48 -5.19
CA THR A 7 57.75 -2.08 -5.33
C THR A 7 56.54 -1.14 -5.26
N PHE A 8 56.54 -0.22 -4.30
CA PHE A 8 55.46 0.76 -4.13
C PHE A 8 55.75 2.05 -4.90
N SER A 9 54.85 2.42 -5.83
CA SER A 9 54.90 3.73 -6.49
C SER A 9 54.27 4.82 -5.63
N GLN A 10 55.05 5.85 -5.29
CA GLN A 10 54.59 6.97 -4.47
C GLN A 10 53.39 7.71 -5.07
N ASN A 11 53.43 7.97 -6.38
CA ASN A 11 52.35 8.66 -7.10
C ASN A 11 51.03 7.86 -7.06
N GLN A 12 51.10 6.53 -7.25
CA GLN A 12 49.92 5.67 -7.19
C GLN A 12 49.39 5.54 -5.75
N SER A 13 50.30 5.44 -4.77
CA SER A 13 49.95 5.39 -3.35
C SER A 13 49.15 6.63 -2.94
N GLN A 14 49.65 7.83 -3.24
CA GLN A 14 48.97 9.08 -2.91
C GLN A 14 47.61 9.21 -3.60
N LYS A 15 47.52 8.87 -4.90
CA LYS A 15 46.25 8.90 -5.65
C LYS A 15 45.21 7.95 -5.05
N ARG A 16 45.62 6.74 -4.66
CA ARG A 16 44.73 5.75 -4.03
C ARG A 16 44.34 6.18 -2.61
N MET A 17 45.29 6.70 -1.83
CA MET A 17 45.02 7.21 -0.48
C MET A 17 43.96 8.33 -0.50
N ARG A 18 44.07 9.29 -1.43
CA ARG A 18 43.06 10.34 -1.62
C ARG A 18 41.68 9.78 -1.93
N LYS A 19 41.58 8.77 -2.80
CA LYS A 19 40.30 8.10 -3.11
C LYS A 19 39.72 7.38 -1.89
N VAL A 20 40.56 6.67 -1.13
CA VAL A 20 40.10 5.94 0.06
C VAL A 20 39.62 6.90 1.14
N LEU A 21 40.26 8.05 1.31
CA LEU A 21 39.82 9.07 2.26
C LEU A 21 38.46 9.70 1.92
N GLN A 22 37.97 9.59 0.68
CA GLN A 22 36.61 9.99 0.33
C GLN A 22 35.57 8.98 0.84
N VAL A 23 35.96 7.72 1.07
CA VAL A 23 35.06 6.60 1.40
C VAL A 23 35.23 6.14 2.85
N MET A 24 36.36 6.45 3.49
CA MET A 24 36.68 5.96 4.83
C MET A 24 37.32 7.07 5.69
N PRO A 25 36.94 7.21 6.98
CA PRO A 25 37.58 8.15 7.89
C PRO A 25 39.07 7.84 8.09
N VAL A 26 39.90 8.88 8.20
CA VAL A 26 41.35 8.79 8.39
C VAL A 26 41.72 7.85 9.54
N GLN A 27 41.01 7.90 10.67
CA GLN A 27 41.30 7.06 11.84
C GLN A 27 41.04 5.57 11.59
N ALA A 28 39.98 5.22 10.85
CA ALA A 28 39.70 3.83 10.51
C ALA A 28 40.75 3.29 9.54
N LEU A 29 41.16 4.11 8.57
CA LEU A 29 42.22 3.77 7.63
C LEU A 29 43.57 3.56 8.32
N LYS A 30 43.94 4.46 9.25
CA LYS A 30 45.15 4.33 10.08
C LYS A 30 45.14 3.00 10.86
N LYS A 31 44.04 2.67 11.54
CA LYS A 31 43.92 1.39 12.27
C LYS A 31 44.04 0.17 11.35
N LEU A 32 43.42 0.22 10.17
CA LEU A 32 43.47 -0.86 9.19
C LEU A 32 44.90 -1.07 8.68
N LEU A 33 45.58 -0.01 8.24
CA LEU A 33 46.98 -0.08 7.81
C LEU A 33 47.90 -0.56 8.92
N PHE A 34 47.69 -0.08 10.15
CA PHE A 34 48.45 -0.50 11.32
C PHE A 34 48.33 -2.01 11.55
N PHE A 35 47.10 -2.53 11.52
CA PHE A 35 46.85 -3.95 11.71
C PHE A 35 47.40 -4.80 10.54
N SER A 36 47.25 -4.35 9.30
CA SER A 36 47.81 -5.05 8.13
C SER A 36 49.32 -5.19 8.22
N LEU A 37 50.03 -4.11 8.58
CA LEU A 37 51.49 -4.13 8.76
C LEU A 37 51.92 -5.02 9.93
N TYR A 38 51.13 -5.05 11.02
CA TYR A 38 51.38 -5.94 12.15
C TYR A 38 51.25 -7.42 11.74
N VAL A 39 50.22 -7.78 10.98
CA VAL A 39 50.03 -9.15 10.46
C VAL A 39 51.15 -9.55 9.50
N LEU A 40 51.72 -8.59 8.76
CA LEU A 40 52.90 -8.79 7.91
C LEU A 40 54.23 -8.90 8.69
N GLY A 41 54.20 -8.79 10.03
CA GLY A 41 55.37 -9.00 10.89
C GLY A 41 56.20 -7.75 11.17
N ALA A 42 55.72 -6.54 10.83
CA ALA A 42 56.45 -5.32 11.14
C ALA A 42 56.46 -5.00 12.65
N ARG A 43 57.55 -4.37 13.14
CA ARG A 43 57.71 -4.01 14.55
C ARG A 43 56.71 -2.93 14.96
N LEU A 44 56.05 -3.10 16.11
CA LEU A 44 55.02 -2.19 16.62
C LEU A 44 55.44 -0.71 16.64
N ASN A 45 56.65 -0.42 17.12
CA ASN A 45 57.15 0.97 17.22
C ASN A 45 57.35 1.62 15.83
N THR A 46 57.77 0.83 14.85
CA THR A 46 57.98 1.28 13.48
C THR A 46 56.66 1.55 12.76
N ILE A 47 55.64 0.73 13.01
CA ILE A 47 54.30 0.96 12.45
C ILE A 47 53.65 2.19 13.10
N ALA A 48 53.81 2.35 14.42
CA ALA A 48 53.28 3.47 15.19
C ALA A 48 53.80 4.82 14.69
N SER A 49 55.10 4.92 14.41
CA SER A 49 55.67 6.12 13.78
C SER A 49 55.17 6.32 12.36
N LEU A 50 55.14 5.25 11.54
CA LEU A 50 54.73 5.33 10.13
C LEU A 50 53.26 5.79 9.95
N VAL A 51 52.36 5.31 10.79
CA VAL A 51 50.91 5.60 10.73
C VAL A 51 50.54 6.83 11.57
N GLU A 52 51.53 7.42 12.27
CA GLU A 52 51.36 8.52 13.22
C GLU A 52 50.25 8.20 14.26
N MET A 53 50.41 7.07 14.95
CA MET A 53 49.46 6.62 15.96
C MET A 53 50.21 6.18 17.22
N PRO A 54 49.73 6.51 18.44
CA PRO A 54 50.38 6.06 19.67
C PRO A 54 50.49 4.54 19.75
N THR A 55 51.62 4.04 20.24
CA THR A 55 51.89 2.60 20.40
C THR A 55 50.82 1.89 21.22
N GLU A 56 50.35 2.51 22.30
CA GLU A 56 49.28 1.98 23.16
C GLU A 56 47.92 1.92 22.46
N SER A 57 47.62 2.89 21.58
CA SER A 57 46.43 2.86 20.73
C SER A 57 46.51 1.74 19.68
N GLY A 58 47.71 1.49 19.16
CA GLY A 58 48.00 0.37 18.27
C GLY A 58 47.77 -1.00 18.94
N LYS A 59 48.34 -1.21 20.13
CA LYS A 59 48.12 -2.43 20.92
C LYS A 59 46.64 -2.67 21.21
N THR A 60 45.93 -1.62 21.62
CA THR A 60 44.49 -1.68 21.87
C THR A 60 43.70 -2.05 20.61
N THR A 61 44.11 -1.52 19.45
CA THR A 61 43.50 -1.84 18.16
C THR A 61 43.70 -3.31 17.81
N ILE A 62 44.93 -3.83 17.93
CA ILE A 62 45.23 -5.25 17.67
C ILE A 62 44.39 -6.14 18.57
N GLY A 63 44.38 -5.89 19.89
CA GLY A 63 43.62 -6.69 20.84
C GLY A 63 42.11 -6.69 20.54
N ARG A 64 41.55 -5.53 20.19
CA ARG A 64 40.13 -5.43 19.83
C ARG A 64 39.80 -6.11 18.51
N VAL A 65 40.66 -5.99 17.49
CA VAL A 65 40.43 -6.65 16.20
C VAL A 65 40.54 -8.16 16.32
N MET A 66 41.50 -8.67 17.10
CA MET A 66 41.63 -10.11 17.34
C MET A 66 40.47 -10.69 18.16
N LYS A 67 39.85 -9.90 19.03
CA LYS A 67 38.70 -10.33 19.85
C LYS A 67 37.35 -10.16 19.15
N ASP A 68 37.10 -9.00 18.57
CA ASP A 68 35.79 -8.56 18.07
C ASP A 68 35.71 -8.54 16.54
N GLY A 69 36.81 -8.81 15.83
CA GLY A 69 36.87 -8.84 14.37
C GLY A 69 36.85 -7.45 13.71
N LEU A 70 36.41 -7.41 12.45
CA LEU A 70 36.36 -6.20 11.61
C LEU A 70 35.62 -4.98 12.23
N PRO A 71 34.53 -5.14 13.02
CA PRO A 71 33.86 -4.01 13.67
C PRO A 71 34.78 -3.18 14.59
N ALA A 72 35.90 -3.73 15.06
CA ALA A 72 36.85 -3.02 15.93
C ALA A 72 37.62 -1.88 15.25
N PHE A 73 37.68 -1.86 13.91
CA PHE A 73 38.27 -0.76 13.16
C PHE A 73 37.42 0.51 13.24
N HIS A 74 36.12 0.36 13.49
CA HIS A 74 35.16 1.46 13.57
C HIS A 74 34.97 1.97 15.00
N ASP A 75 34.68 3.27 15.12
CA ASP A 75 34.29 3.85 16.40
C ASP A 75 32.81 3.57 16.66
N ARG A 76 32.53 2.66 17.61
CA ARG A 76 31.16 2.27 18.00
C ARG A 76 30.34 3.43 18.58
N ARG A 77 30.99 4.52 19.02
CA ARG A 77 30.30 5.71 19.56
C ARG A 77 29.79 6.64 18.46
N LYS A 78 30.33 6.51 17.24
CA LYS A 78 29.87 7.25 16.05
C LYS A 78 28.99 6.32 15.23
N SER A 79 27.75 6.16 15.68
CA SER A 79 26.77 5.21 15.13
C SER A 79 26.35 5.49 13.68
N VAL A 80 26.70 6.64 13.10
CA VAL A 80 26.41 6.95 11.70
C VAL A 80 27.56 7.82 11.21
N TYR A 81 28.54 7.23 10.53
CA TYR A 81 29.30 8.03 9.60
C TYR A 81 28.39 8.23 8.39
N GLU A 82 27.79 9.41 8.30
CA GLU A 82 27.41 10.06 7.05
C GLU A 82 28.69 10.27 6.24
N LEU A 83 29.30 9.18 5.78
CA LEU A 83 30.15 9.29 4.62
C LEU A 83 29.20 9.63 3.47
N PRO A 84 29.46 10.68 2.68
CA PRO A 84 28.92 10.73 1.35
C PRO A 84 29.60 9.56 0.64
N LEU A 85 28.99 8.37 0.73
CA LEU A 85 29.09 7.40 -0.33
C LEU A 85 28.91 8.24 -1.61
N PRO A 86 29.81 8.17 -2.61
CA PRO A 86 29.48 8.74 -3.91
C PRO A 86 28.11 8.19 -4.21
N ASP A 87 27.10 9.06 -4.38
CA ASP A 87 25.70 8.68 -4.52
C ASP A 87 25.69 7.40 -5.35
N LYS A 88 25.52 6.25 -4.68
CA LYS A 88 24.95 5.12 -5.38
C LYS A 88 23.59 5.69 -5.63
N GLN A 89 23.41 6.30 -6.81
CA GLN A 89 22.11 6.63 -7.37
C GLN A 89 21.31 5.40 -7.05
N SER A 90 20.51 5.54 -6.00
CA SER A 90 19.91 4.37 -5.40
C SER A 90 19.14 3.75 -6.54
N GLU A 91 19.31 2.45 -6.76
CA GLU A 91 18.55 1.66 -7.71
C GLU A 91 17.08 1.62 -7.23
N GLN A 92 16.48 2.80 -7.08
CA GLN A 92 15.19 3.01 -6.49
C GLN A 92 14.19 2.60 -7.55
N THR A 93 13.42 1.58 -7.21
CA THR A 93 12.32 1.19 -8.05
C THR A 93 11.32 2.34 -8.05
N THR A 94 11.03 2.89 -9.22
CA THR A 94 10.10 4.03 -9.36
C THR A 94 8.82 3.57 -10.01
N VAL A 95 7.71 4.20 -9.62
CA VAL A 95 6.40 3.96 -10.22
C VAL A 95 5.87 5.28 -10.79
N SER A 96 5.36 5.22 -12.02
CA SER A 96 4.83 6.38 -12.73
C SER A 96 3.64 6.00 -13.60
N ILE A 97 2.80 6.98 -13.92
CA ILE A 97 1.66 6.81 -14.82
C ILE A 97 2.05 7.39 -16.19
N LYS A 98 1.88 6.61 -17.27
CA LYS A 98 2.11 7.05 -18.65
C LYS A 98 0.97 6.60 -19.58
N LYS A 99 0.29 7.56 -20.20
CA LYS A 99 -0.70 7.47 -21.31
C LYS A 99 -1.91 6.53 -21.15
N ASN A 100 -1.82 5.47 -20.36
CA ASN A 100 -2.91 4.72 -19.70
C ASN A 100 -2.36 3.55 -18.84
N ASP A 101 -1.04 3.42 -18.76
CA ASP A 101 -0.36 2.35 -18.07
C ASP A 101 0.33 2.87 -16.82
N CYS A 102 0.40 2.02 -15.81
CA CYS A 102 1.30 2.16 -14.69
C CYS A 102 2.61 1.48 -15.05
N VAL A 103 3.71 2.24 -15.04
CA VAL A 103 5.05 1.78 -15.36
C VAL A 103 5.88 1.73 -14.09
N ILE A 104 6.35 0.54 -13.74
CA ILE A 104 7.27 0.28 -12.63
C ILE A 104 8.64 0.02 -13.23
N LYS A 105 9.63 0.83 -12.88
CA LYS A 105 11.02 0.69 -13.35
C LYS A 105 11.89 0.18 -12.22
N PHE A 106 12.64 -0.90 -12.44
CA PHE A 106 13.51 -1.49 -11.43
C PHE A 106 14.96 -1.03 -11.62
N GLY A 107 15.35 0.04 -10.92
CA GLY A 107 16.69 0.61 -11.02
C GLY A 107 17.08 1.02 -12.46
N GLU A 108 18.38 0.99 -12.76
CA GLU A 108 18.93 1.37 -14.07
C GLU A 108 18.96 0.24 -15.09
N SER A 109 18.54 -0.96 -14.70
CA SER A 109 18.62 -2.19 -15.49
C SER A 109 17.75 -2.21 -16.76
N GLY A 110 16.98 -1.15 -17.02
CA GLY A 110 16.09 -1.04 -18.18
C GLY A 110 14.83 -1.90 -18.10
N TYR A 111 14.73 -2.81 -17.12
CA TYR A 111 13.54 -3.64 -16.91
C TYR A 111 12.37 -2.78 -16.41
N GLN A 112 11.28 -2.80 -17.17
CA GLN A 112 10.04 -2.11 -16.86
C GLN A 112 8.88 -3.10 -16.85
N LEU A 113 8.05 -3.00 -15.82
CA LEU A 113 6.75 -3.67 -15.77
C LEU A 113 5.67 -2.64 -16.09
N GLN A 114 4.91 -2.91 -17.14
CA GLN A 114 3.81 -2.05 -17.58
C GLN A 114 2.48 -2.75 -17.31
N ILE A 115 1.58 -2.05 -16.64
CA ILE A 115 0.27 -2.59 -16.24
C ILE A 115 -0.81 -1.60 -16.67
N PRO A 116 -1.76 -1.99 -17.53
CA PRO A 116 -2.88 -1.14 -17.89
C PRO A 116 -3.70 -0.73 -16.67
N GLN A 117 -4.09 0.55 -16.59
CA GLN A 117 -4.91 1.06 -15.49
C GLN A 117 -6.34 0.49 -15.49
N SER A 118 -6.80 -0.03 -16.62
CA SER A 118 -8.06 -0.79 -16.72
C SER A 118 -8.03 -2.02 -15.81
N HIS A 119 -6.87 -2.64 -15.61
CA HIS A 119 -6.71 -3.85 -14.79
C HIS A 119 -6.53 -3.52 -13.31
N ARG A 120 -7.53 -2.87 -12.71
CA ARG A 120 -7.45 -2.30 -11.35
C ARG A 120 -7.06 -3.31 -10.27
N ILE A 121 -7.57 -4.54 -10.33
CA ILE A 121 -7.24 -5.58 -9.34
C ILE A 121 -5.78 -5.97 -9.50
N HIS A 122 -5.34 -6.25 -10.72
CA HIS A 122 -3.96 -6.63 -11.02
C HIS A 122 -2.96 -5.54 -10.62
N LEU A 123 -3.26 -4.29 -10.97
CA LEU A 123 -2.48 -3.11 -10.59
C LEU A 123 -2.33 -3.00 -9.07
N ARG A 124 -3.44 -3.09 -8.33
CA ARG A 124 -3.43 -3.04 -6.86
C ARG A 124 -2.64 -4.19 -6.26
N SER A 125 -2.82 -5.41 -6.77
CA SER A 125 -2.08 -6.58 -6.29
C SER A 125 -0.57 -6.38 -6.40
N ILE A 126 -0.08 -6.00 -7.58
CA ILE A 126 1.36 -5.79 -7.82
C ILE A 126 1.90 -4.65 -6.95
N LEU A 127 1.27 -3.48 -6.96
CA LEU A 127 1.78 -2.30 -6.24
C LEU A 127 1.81 -2.52 -4.73
N LEU A 128 0.78 -3.15 -4.16
CA LEU A 128 0.75 -3.46 -2.72
C LEU A 128 1.75 -4.56 -2.35
N THR A 129 2.01 -5.52 -3.24
CA THR A 129 3.01 -6.57 -3.00
C THR A 129 4.42 -5.99 -3.00
N LEU A 130 4.73 -5.11 -3.96
CA LEU A 130 6.01 -4.40 -4.01
C LEU A 130 6.19 -3.41 -2.85
N LEU A 131 5.10 -2.81 -2.37
CA LEU A 131 5.09 -2.01 -1.16
C LEU A 131 5.46 -2.87 0.07
N GLN A 132 4.85 -4.04 0.20
CA GLN A 132 5.11 -4.96 1.31
C GLN A 132 6.56 -5.47 1.31
N ALA A 133 7.13 -5.71 0.13
CA ALA A 133 8.53 -6.10 -0.04
C ALA A 133 9.53 -4.96 0.22
N GLY A 134 9.05 -3.74 0.51
CA GLY A 134 9.91 -2.57 0.71
C GLY A 134 10.55 -2.01 -0.57
N VAL A 135 10.14 -2.52 -1.73
CA VAL A 135 10.66 -2.12 -3.05
C VAL A 135 10.10 -0.77 -3.48
N LEU A 136 8.82 -0.51 -3.16
CA LEU A 136 8.15 0.76 -3.43
C LEU A 136 7.81 1.51 -2.14
N SER A 137 7.84 2.84 -2.19
CA SER A 137 7.42 3.67 -1.06
C SER A 137 5.90 3.74 -0.94
N VAL A 138 5.40 3.91 0.30
CA VAL A 138 3.97 4.18 0.56
C VAL A 138 3.51 5.43 -0.19
N GLN A 139 4.36 6.47 -0.25
CA GLN A 139 4.03 7.74 -0.90
C GLN A 139 3.74 7.53 -2.39
N SER A 140 4.62 6.81 -3.08
CA SER A 140 4.48 6.56 -4.52
C SER A 140 3.26 5.70 -4.82
N VAL A 141 3.07 4.60 -4.07
CA VAL A 141 1.94 3.68 -4.30
C VAL A 141 0.59 4.32 -3.98
N SER A 142 0.48 5.06 -2.87
CA SER A 142 -0.76 5.75 -2.50
C SER A 142 -1.17 6.82 -3.53
N SER A 143 -0.19 7.53 -4.09
CA SER A 143 -0.42 8.54 -5.14
C SER A 143 -0.94 7.89 -6.43
N VAL A 144 -0.34 6.78 -6.86
CA VAL A 144 -0.77 6.06 -8.08
C VAL A 144 -2.14 5.41 -7.90
N LEU A 145 -2.44 4.87 -6.72
CA LEU A 145 -3.72 4.24 -6.43
C LEU A 145 -4.85 5.22 -6.10
N GLY A 146 -4.55 6.51 -5.87
CA GLY A 146 -5.51 7.53 -5.50
C GLY A 146 -6.16 7.28 -4.13
N ILE A 147 -5.41 6.73 -3.18
CA ILE A 147 -5.91 6.40 -1.83
C ILE A 147 -5.02 7.01 -0.74
N SER A 148 -5.52 7.13 0.49
CA SER A 148 -4.71 7.64 1.60
C SER A 148 -3.57 6.67 1.95
N ARG A 149 -2.46 7.21 2.48
CA ARG A 149 -1.30 6.41 2.93
C ARG A 149 -1.70 5.39 4.00
N ALA A 150 -2.57 5.78 4.93
CA ALA A 150 -3.09 4.91 5.98
C ALA A 150 -3.90 3.75 5.38
N HIS A 151 -4.81 4.05 4.44
CA HIS A 151 -5.58 3.03 3.75
C HIS A 151 -4.69 2.11 2.92
N CYS A 152 -3.67 2.64 2.26
CA CYS A 152 -2.68 1.87 1.51
C CYS A 152 -1.94 0.85 2.38
N ARG A 153 -1.46 1.26 3.58
CA ARG A 153 -0.82 0.36 4.55
C ARG A 153 -1.76 -0.73 5.03
N GLN A 154 -3.00 -0.34 5.37
CA GLN A 154 -4.03 -1.29 5.81
C GLN A 154 -4.34 -2.33 4.71
N LEU A 155 -4.46 -1.87 3.46
CA LEU A 155 -4.77 -2.72 2.32
C LEU A 155 -3.60 -3.68 2.02
N SER A 156 -2.36 -3.22 2.11
CA SER A 156 -1.15 -4.05 2.00
C SER A 156 -1.14 -5.17 3.03
N LYS A 157 -1.38 -4.84 4.31
CA LYS A 157 -1.43 -5.84 5.38
C LYS A 157 -2.55 -6.86 5.17
N LYS A 158 -3.75 -6.41 4.79
CA LYS A 158 -4.88 -7.30 4.48
C LYS A 158 -4.59 -8.23 3.31
N LEU A 159 -3.89 -7.74 2.29
CA LEU A 159 -3.54 -8.53 1.12
C LEU A 159 -2.64 -9.72 1.50
N THR A 160 -1.65 -9.51 2.36
CA THR A 160 -0.78 -10.59 2.85
C THR A 160 -1.54 -11.60 3.71
N GLN A 161 -2.47 -11.15 4.54
CA GLN A 161 -3.21 -12.01 5.46
C GLN A 161 -4.31 -12.82 4.77
N ASN A 162 -5.05 -12.21 3.84
CA ASN A 162 -6.29 -12.76 3.31
C ASN A 162 -6.24 -13.05 1.80
N GLY A 163 -5.16 -12.64 1.12
CA GLY A 163 -5.01 -12.78 -0.33
C GLY A 163 -5.83 -11.77 -1.15
N VAL A 164 -5.66 -11.85 -2.47
CA VAL A 164 -6.25 -10.94 -3.46
C VAL A 164 -7.77 -11.03 -3.47
N THR A 165 -8.31 -12.25 -3.50
CA THR A 165 -9.76 -12.50 -3.63
C THR A 165 -10.55 -11.94 -2.45
N GLN A 166 -10.02 -12.04 -1.24
CA GLN A 166 -10.70 -11.55 -0.04
C GLN A 166 -10.57 -10.03 0.13
N THR A 167 -9.51 -9.42 -0.39
CA THR A 167 -9.12 -8.03 -0.10
C THR A 167 -9.45 -7.04 -1.22
N LEU A 168 -9.30 -7.45 -2.49
CA LEU A 168 -9.34 -6.53 -3.64
C LEU A 168 -10.55 -6.77 -4.56
N ILE A 169 -11.16 -7.95 -4.52
CA ILE A 169 -12.39 -8.23 -5.27
C ILE A 169 -13.58 -7.59 -4.54
N ASP A 170 -14.41 -6.86 -5.28
CA ASP A 170 -15.63 -6.30 -4.73
C ASP A 170 -16.62 -7.43 -4.42
N LYS A 171 -16.94 -7.60 -3.13
CA LYS A 171 -17.90 -8.58 -2.63
C LYS A 171 -19.29 -8.01 -2.43
N ARG A 172 -19.52 -6.76 -2.86
CA ARG A 172 -20.84 -6.15 -2.82
C ARG A 172 -21.77 -6.88 -3.79
N ASN A 173 -22.35 -7.96 -3.30
CA ASN A 173 -23.65 -8.40 -3.75
C ASN A 173 -24.62 -7.32 -3.28
N GLY A 174 -25.12 -6.48 -4.18
CA GLY A 174 -26.12 -5.46 -3.85
C GLY A 174 -27.26 -6.04 -2.98
N GLN A 175 -27.97 -5.19 -2.25
CA GLN A 175 -29.01 -5.60 -1.29
C GLN A 175 -30.00 -6.59 -1.95
N LYS A 176 -29.89 -7.88 -1.60
CA LYS A 176 -30.70 -8.97 -2.16
C LYS A 176 -32.11 -9.04 -1.55
N GLN A 177 -32.30 -8.46 -0.37
CA GLN A 177 -33.55 -8.49 0.39
C GLN A 177 -33.96 -7.10 0.84
N ASP A 178 -35.25 -6.77 0.70
CA ASP A 178 -35.83 -5.48 1.08
C ASP A 178 -36.07 -5.44 2.61
N PHE A 179 -35.03 -5.27 3.43
CA PHE A 179 -35.13 -5.36 4.91
C PHE A 179 -36.10 -4.36 5.54
N ARG A 180 -36.37 -3.22 4.88
CA ARG A 180 -37.30 -2.19 5.38
C ARG A 180 -38.74 -2.36 4.92
N VAL A 181 -38.98 -3.20 3.90
CA VAL A 181 -40.31 -3.44 3.33
C VAL A 181 -40.47 -4.94 3.17
N ASN A 182 -40.81 -5.57 4.30
CA ASN A 182 -41.10 -7.00 4.39
C ASN A 182 -42.40 -7.34 3.64
N LEU A 183 -42.75 -8.64 3.62
CA LEU A 183 -43.95 -9.13 2.93
C LEU A 183 -45.25 -8.52 3.48
N SER A 184 -45.32 -8.24 4.78
CA SER A 184 -46.49 -7.60 5.41
C SER A 184 -46.70 -6.17 4.93
N ILE A 185 -45.64 -5.39 4.80
CA ILE A 185 -45.73 -4.02 4.24
C ILE A 185 -46.13 -4.08 2.76
N LYS A 186 -45.64 -5.08 2.01
CA LYS A 186 -46.01 -5.28 0.60
C LYS A 186 -47.49 -5.65 0.44
N SER A 187 -48.03 -6.52 1.30
CA SER A 187 -49.45 -6.88 1.23
C SER A 187 -50.35 -5.71 1.59
N GLU A 188 -50.02 -4.93 2.62
CA GLU A 188 -50.74 -3.69 2.97
C GLU A 188 -50.71 -2.67 1.84
N LEU A 189 -49.55 -2.51 1.20
CA LEU A 189 -49.41 -1.63 0.05
C LEU A 189 -50.33 -2.07 -1.10
N ILE A 190 -50.39 -3.36 -1.43
CA ILE A 190 -51.26 -3.88 -2.49
C ILE A 190 -52.74 -3.67 -2.12
N LYS A 191 -53.13 -4.03 -0.88
CA LYS A 191 -54.50 -3.91 -0.38
C LYS A 191 -55.00 -2.46 -0.46
N HIS A 192 -54.26 -1.52 0.13
CA HIS A 192 -54.65 -0.12 0.14
C HIS A 192 -54.54 0.54 -1.24
N PHE A 193 -53.60 0.11 -2.09
CA PHE A 193 -53.54 0.56 -3.47
C PHE A 193 -54.80 0.15 -4.25
N ALA A 194 -55.19 -1.13 -4.19
CA ALA A 194 -56.34 -1.65 -4.91
C ALA A 194 -57.65 -1.02 -4.42
N ALA A 195 -57.89 -1.02 -3.11
CA ALA A 195 -59.10 -0.45 -2.51
C ALA A 195 -59.26 1.04 -2.88
N ARG A 196 -58.18 1.83 -2.78
CA ARG A 196 -58.22 3.26 -3.11
C ARG A 196 -58.36 3.51 -4.60
N ALA A 197 -57.74 2.69 -5.45
CA ALA A 197 -57.91 2.79 -6.90
C ALA A 197 -59.38 2.57 -7.30
N VAL A 198 -60.01 1.50 -6.80
CA VAL A 198 -61.40 1.15 -7.12
C VAL A 198 -62.39 2.18 -6.57
N THR A 199 -62.13 2.77 -5.41
CA THR A 199 -63.02 3.75 -4.77
C THR A 199 -62.72 5.20 -5.15
N GLY A 200 -61.81 5.46 -6.09
CA GLY A 200 -61.48 6.82 -6.56
C GLY A 200 -60.66 7.67 -5.58
N HIS A 201 -60.11 7.08 -4.52
CA HIS A 201 -59.26 7.79 -3.55
C HIS A 201 -57.82 7.97 -4.07
N SER A 202 -57.10 8.96 -3.53
CA SER A 202 -55.71 9.23 -3.91
C SER A 202 -54.79 8.02 -3.68
N ILE A 203 -54.15 7.54 -4.74
CA ILE A 203 -53.13 6.48 -4.75
C ILE A 203 -51.68 7.03 -4.76
N SER A 204 -51.51 8.30 -4.35
CA SER A 204 -50.19 8.91 -4.29
C SER A 204 -49.29 8.19 -3.28
N SER A 205 -47.98 8.24 -3.51
CA SER A 205 -47.01 7.63 -2.59
C SER A 205 -47.12 8.21 -1.18
N GLN A 206 -47.46 9.49 -1.03
CA GLN A 206 -47.66 10.14 0.27
C GLN A 206 -48.93 9.61 0.97
N ALA A 207 -50.06 9.56 0.26
CA ALA A 207 -51.31 9.06 0.81
C ALA A 207 -51.20 7.58 1.25
N LEU A 208 -50.55 6.74 0.45
CA LEU A 208 -50.32 5.33 0.80
C LEU A 208 -49.34 5.20 1.98
N THR A 209 -48.32 6.05 2.05
CA THR A 209 -47.39 6.05 3.19
C THR A 209 -48.11 6.36 4.50
N GLN A 210 -48.97 7.38 4.52
CA GLN A 210 -49.73 7.75 5.71
C GLN A 210 -50.58 6.58 6.19
N VAL A 211 -51.36 5.99 5.29
CA VAL A 211 -52.27 4.88 5.64
C VAL A 211 -51.51 3.64 6.12
N ILE A 212 -50.42 3.25 5.44
CA ILE A 212 -49.63 2.06 5.80
C ILE A 212 -48.87 2.26 7.11
N ASN A 213 -48.30 3.45 7.31
CA ASN A 213 -47.60 3.76 8.56
C ASN A 213 -48.58 3.77 9.74
N SER A 214 -49.78 4.31 9.56
CA SER A 214 -50.83 4.30 10.57
C SER A 214 -51.41 2.90 10.83
N SER A 215 -51.56 2.06 9.80
CA SER A 215 -52.15 0.71 9.98
C SER A 215 -51.20 -0.29 10.63
N LEU A 216 -49.89 -0.16 10.38
CA LEU A 216 -48.87 -1.09 10.89
C LEU A 216 -48.02 -0.51 12.03
N ASN A 217 -48.25 0.73 12.47
CA ASN A 217 -47.40 1.43 13.45
C ASN A 217 -45.90 1.41 13.07
N ILE A 218 -45.61 1.70 11.80
CA ILE A 218 -44.24 1.73 11.24
C ILE A 218 -43.91 3.09 10.66
N SER A 219 -42.62 3.32 10.37
CA SER A 219 -42.14 4.52 9.70
C SER A 219 -41.40 4.17 8.41
N VAL A 220 -42.13 4.14 7.29
CA VAL A 220 -41.56 3.99 5.95
C VAL A 220 -41.64 5.33 5.22
N ALA A 221 -40.57 5.70 4.50
CA ALA A 221 -40.53 6.93 3.72
C ALA A 221 -41.33 6.79 2.40
N SER A 222 -41.99 7.86 1.96
CA SER A 222 -42.78 7.83 0.72
C SER A 222 -41.98 7.49 -0.54
N ARG A 223 -40.68 7.82 -0.58
CA ARG A 223 -39.80 7.40 -1.67
C ARG A 223 -39.65 5.87 -1.76
N THR A 224 -39.66 5.20 -0.62
CA THR A 224 -39.54 3.74 -0.52
C THR A 224 -40.84 3.09 -0.99
N ILE A 225 -41.99 3.58 -0.54
CA ILE A 225 -43.31 3.13 -1.03
C ILE A 225 -43.42 3.32 -2.54
N ARG A 226 -43.03 4.49 -3.07
CA ARG A 226 -43.02 4.76 -4.52
C ARG A 226 -42.16 3.76 -5.29
N TRP A 227 -40.95 3.49 -4.81
CA TRP A 227 -40.05 2.52 -5.45
C TRP A 227 -40.69 1.13 -5.50
N HIS A 228 -41.29 0.68 -4.39
CA HIS A 228 -41.98 -0.62 -4.33
C HIS A 228 -43.21 -0.69 -5.22
N MET A 229 -44.02 0.38 -5.27
CA MET A 229 -45.17 0.45 -6.19
C MET A 229 -44.73 0.28 -7.64
N ASN A 230 -43.64 0.93 -8.05
CA ASN A 230 -43.09 0.82 -9.40
C ASN A 230 -42.50 -0.57 -9.66
N LYS A 231 -41.73 -1.10 -8.70
CA LYS A 231 -41.12 -2.44 -8.78
C LYS A 231 -42.16 -3.55 -8.91
N MET A 232 -43.31 -3.41 -8.23
CA MET A 232 -44.44 -4.35 -8.30
C MET A 232 -45.39 -4.07 -9.48
N GLY A 233 -45.17 -3.01 -10.27
CA GLY A 233 -46.01 -2.68 -11.41
C GLY A 233 -47.39 -2.10 -11.06
N LEU A 234 -47.64 -1.73 -9.81
CA LEU A 234 -48.95 -1.23 -9.36
C LEU A 234 -49.39 0.02 -10.14
N THR A 235 -48.45 0.89 -10.47
CA THR A 235 -48.72 2.10 -11.25
C THR A 235 -49.23 1.82 -12.66
N LYS A 236 -48.92 0.65 -13.24
CA LYS A 236 -49.37 0.23 -14.58
C LYS A 236 -50.82 -0.23 -14.58
N ILE A 237 -51.31 -0.80 -13.47
CA ILE A 237 -52.66 -1.38 -13.37
C ILE A 237 -53.72 -0.42 -12.81
N LYS A 238 -53.34 0.83 -12.49
CA LYS A 238 -54.21 1.80 -11.81
C LYS A 238 -55.55 2.10 -12.52
N LYS A 239 -55.58 2.03 -13.85
CA LYS A 239 -56.79 2.26 -14.67
C LYS A 239 -57.61 1.00 -14.88
N ALA A 240 -56.93 -0.14 -15.04
CA ALA A 240 -57.56 -1.44 -15.26
C ALA A 240 -58.28 -1.96 -14.00
N LEU A 241 -57.80 -1.61 -12.80
CA LEU A 241 -58.40 -2.08 -11.54
C LEU A 241 -59.86 -1.61 -11.34
N PRO A 242 -60.20 -0.33 -11.51
CA PRO A 242 -61.59 0.13 -11.49
C PRO A 242 -62.47 -0.54 -12.56
N GLU A 243 -61.99 -0.62 -13.80
CA GLU A 243 -62.72 -1.26 -14.91
C GLU A 243 -63.03 -2.73 -14.60
N LEU A 244 -62.04 -3.46 -14.09
CA LEU A 244 -62.21 -4.85 -13.66
C LEU A 244 -63.23 -4.97 -12.52
N ALA A 245 -63.17 -4.10 -11.51
CA ALA A 245 -64.14 -4.11 -10.43
C ALA A 245 -65.58 -3.85 -10.92
N GLU A 246 -65.76 -2.92 -11.87
CA GLU A 246 -67.07 -2.63 -12.46
C GLU A 246 -67.60 -3.78 -13.32
N THR A 247 -66.73 -4.49 -14.05
CA THR A 247 -67.17 -5.70 -14.78
C THR A 247 -67.63 -6.79 -13.82
N LEU A 248 -66.89 -7.06 -12.74
CA LEU A 248 -67.24 -8.07 -11.75
C LEU A 248 -68.54 -7.77 -11.00
N LYS A 249 -68.85 -6.49 -10.75
CA LYS A 249 -70.13 -6.09 -10.15
C LYS A 249 -71.33 -6.35 -11.07
N LYS A 250 -71.15 -6.37 -12.39
CA LYS A 250 -72.22 -6.59 -13.37
C LYS A 250 -72.51 -8.08 -13.61
N THR A 251 -71.56 -8.95 -13.27
CA THR A 251 -71.67 -10.41 -13.41
C THR A 251 -72.06 -11.12 -12.10
N ALA A 252 -72.17 -10.40 -10.99
CA ALA A 252 -72.59 -10.88 -9.67
C ALA A 252 -74.01 -10.40 -9.36
#